data_AF-A0A3B9N8A2-F1
#
_entry.id   AF-A0A3B9N8A2-F1
#
_cell.length_a   1.000
_cell.length_b   1.000
_cell.length_c   1.000
_cell.angle_alpha   90.00
_cell.angle_beta   90.00
_cell.angle_gamma   90.00
#
_symmetry.space_group_name_H-M   'P 1'
#
loop_
_entity.id
_entity.type
_entity.pdbx_description
1 polymer ?
#
loop_
_entity_poly.entity_id
_entity_poly.type
_entity_poly.pdbx_seq_one_letter_code
_entity_poly.pdbx_strand_id
1 'polypeptide(L)'
;MASYKHIFITGNVNSEKFKTPQRGRGESNIPARNRVAHSQKLLNQFDAIWQAKAQLQQQRGAEQIATREGTYISFTSAADHDLITKSLEDLRKGIRLLNIKEIPVGENQTQVRATVYVPNGKEGHFISKIQKYQQEETAKGEPKNAPLVNSIEDVSIALLEGLWTDNPQLIPEENTKWCEAWLNVNTKENQEQEQIAQFLTTLENIGIAYKHNSIIFPERAVLLVNANRTQLIELMLQSDLLAEFRAGQEPAGFWVNESNVEQQNWVNDLLGRIELVDSNVKVCLLDSGVNNGHQLLQPLIDDANTLTVDNVWGTDDHESGAGHGTLMAGVAAYGKMEKAFVSQNQVPLTHRLCSV
;
A
#
# COMPACT_ATOMS: atom_id res chain seq x y z
N MET A 1 -6.29 32.39 6.79
CA MET A 1 -6.92 31.22 6.16
C MET A 1 -8.26 30.99 6.84
N ALA A 2 -9.35 30.91 6.07
CA ALA A 2 -10.64 30.53 6.62
C ALA A 2 -10.58 29.04 7.02
N SER A 3 -10.65 28.75 8.31
CA SER A 3 -10.77 27.39 8.84
C SER A 3 -12.17 26.88 8.52
N TYR A 4 -12.34 26.17 7.41
CA TYR A 4 -13.57 25.44 7.16
C TYR A 4 -13.72 24.33 8.20
N LYS A 5 -14.84 24.31 8.92
CA LYS A 5 -15.13 23.25 9.89
C LYS A 5 -15.28 21.93 9.13
N HIS A 6 -14.54 20.90 9.54
CA HIS A 6 -14.77 19.55 9.06
C HIS A 6 -16.22 19.14 9.33
N ILE A 7 -16.87 18.54 8.32
CA ILE A 7 -18.22 18.04 8.45
C ILE A 7 -18.12 16.68 9.15
N PHE A 8 -18.54 16.63 10.41
CA PHE A 8 -18.68 15.38 11.16
C PHE A 8 -20.12 14.91 11.04
N ILE A 9 -20.35 13.77 10.39
CA ILE A 9 -21.66 13.12 10.33
C ILE A 9 -21.84 12.33 11.62
N THR A 10 -22.50 12.92 12.61
CA THR A 10 -22.82 12.27 13.89
C THR A 10 -24.30 11.87 13.93
N GLY A 11 -24.61 10.65 14.41
CA GLY A 11 -25.98 10.22 14.70
C GLY A 11 -26.69 9.40 13.62
N ASN A 12 -26.09 9.21 12.44
CA ASN A 12 -26.65 8.42 11.33
C ASN A 12 -25.65 7.36 10.81
N VAL A 13 -25.01 6.62 11.71
CA VAL A 13 -24.05 5.58 11.35
C VAL A 13 -24.64 4.21 11.63
N ASN A 14 -25.02 3.49 10.58
CA ASN A 14 -25.37 2.07 10.67
C ASN A 14 -24.15 1.24 10.26
N SER A 15 -23.63 0.45 11.20
CA SER A 15 -22.56 -0.50 10.92
C SER A 15 -23.12 -1.67 10.13
N GLU A 16 -22.92 -1.68 8.83
CA GLU A 16 -23.21 -2.84 7.99
C GLU A 16 -21.99 -3.75 7.89
N LYS A 17 -22.21 -5.07 7.84
CA LYS A 17 -21.13 -6.01 7.49
C LYS A 17 -20.75 -5.75 6.04
N PHE A 18 -19.46 -5.61 5.77
CA PHE A 18 -18.93 -5.52 4.42
C PHE A 18 -19.54 -6.60 3.52
N LYS A 19 -20.26 -6.15 2.47
CA LYS A 19 -20.75 -6.99 1.38
C LYS A 19 -19.85 -6.73 0.17
N THR A 20 -19.10 -7.75 -0.22
CA THR A 20 -18.39 -7.73 -1.50
C THR A 20 -19.38 -7.48 -2.65
N PRO A 21 -18.99 -6.74 -3.71
CA PRO A 21 -19.73 -6.79 -4.98
C PRO A 21 -19.95 -8.25 -5.35
N GLN A 22 -21.13 -8.61 -5.90
CA GLN A 22 -21.39 -9.96 -6.40
C GLN A 22 -20.41 -10.27 -7.55
N ARG A 23 -19.18 -10.69 -7.22
CA ARG A 23 -18.48 -11.66 -8.05
C ARG A 23 -19.37 -12.89 -8.06
N GLY A 24 -19.66 -13.41 -9.26
CA GLY A 24 -20.53 -14.56 -9.44
C GLY A 24 -20.21 -15.65 -8.43
N ARG A 25 -21.26 -16.34 -7.99
CA ARG A 25 -21.22 -17.52 -7.13
C ARG A 25 -20.52 -18.68 -7.88
N GLY A 26 -19.25 -18.50 -8.23
CA GLY A 26 -18.36 -19.58 -8.63
C GLY A 26 -17.91 -20.31 -7.38
N GLU A 27 -17.77 -21.62 -7.48
CA GLU A 27 -17.05 -22.40 -6.46
C GLU A 27 -15.64 -21.83 -6.31
N SER A 28 -15.13 -21.76 -5.07
CA SER A 28 -13.74 -21.36 -4.85
C SER A 28 -12.80 -22.32 -5.55
N ASN A 29 -11.88 -21.78 -6.36
CA ASN A 29 -10.89 -22.58 -7.06
C ASN A 29 -9.78 -23.00 -6.09
N ILE A 30 -9.98 -24.09 -5.36
CA ILE A 30 -9.02 -24.63 -4.40
C ILE A 30 -8.51 -26.00 -4.88
N PRO A 31 -7.20 -26.30 -4.72
CA PRO A 31 -6.63 -27.52 -5.23
C PRO A 31 -7.11 -28.75 -4.43
N ALA A 32 -7.25 -29.88 -5.12
CA ALA A 32 -7.43 -31.17 -4.46
C ALA A 32 -6.10 -31.60 -3.82
N ARG A 33 -6.16 -32.11 -2.58
CA ARG A 33 -4.96 -32.46 -1.79
C ARG A 33 -5.01 -33.90 -1.32
N ASN A 34 -3.83 -34.53 -1.23
CA ASN A 34 -3.68 -35.69 -0.37
C ASN A 34 -3.76 -35.24 1.09
N ARG A 35 -4.87 -35.56 1.76
CA ARG A 35 -5.21 -35.11 3.11
C ARG A 35 -4.07 -35.30 4.12
N VAL A 36 -3.48 -36.50 4.16
CA VAL A 36 -2.45 -36.86 5.13
C VAL A 36 -1.14 -36.15 4.82
N ALA A 37 -0.68 -36.23 3.57
CA ALA A 37 0.59 -35.61 3.17
C ALA A 37 0.55 -34.08 3.29
N HIS A 38 -0.56 -33.46 2.88
CA HIS A 38 -0.73 -32.01 2.95
C HIS A 38 -0.80 -31.50 4.38
N SER A 39 -1.53 -32.22 5.25
CA SER A 39 -1.58 -31.89 6.67
C SER A 39 -0.20 -31.97 7.32
N GLN A 40 0.55 -33.03 7.03
CA GLN A 40 1.90 -33.19 7.57
C GLN A 40 2.86 -32.09 7.08
N LYS A 41 2.78 -31.70 5.80
CA LYS A 41 3.54 -30.58 5.24
C LYS A 41 3.30 -29.30 6.05
N LEU A 42 2.03 -28.90 6.22
CA LEU A 42 1.68 -27.67 6.92
C LEU A 42 2.03 -27.73 8.41
N LEU A 43 1.83 -28.87 9.08
CA LEU A 43 2.21 -29.04 10.48
C LEU A 43 3.73 -28.87 10.67
N ASN A 44 4.54 -29.48 9.81
CA ASN A 44 6.00 -29.31 9.85
C ASN A 44 6.42 -27.84 9.64
N GLN A 45 5.71 -27.11 8.76
CA GLN A 45 5.98 -25.67 8.55
C GLN A 45 5.62 -24.85 9.79
N PHE A 46 4.50 -25.13 10.45
CA PHE A 46 4.15 -24.49 11.73
C PHE A 46 5.17 -24.80 12.83
N ASP A 47 5.62 -26.06 12.94
CA ASP A 47 6.67 -26.43 13.90
C ASP A 47 7.96 -25.63 13.67
N ALA A 48 8.38 -25.48 12.40
CA ALA A 48 9.54 -24.66 12.05
C ALA A 48 9.35 -23.18 12.41
N ILE A 49 8.16 -22.61 12.17
CA ILE A 49 7.81 -21.24 12.56
C ILE A 49 7.95 -21.05 14.07
N TRP A 50 7.44 -21.99 14.87
CA TRP A 50 7.47 -21.89 16.33
C TRP A 50 8.85 -22.13 16.93
N GLN A 51 9.65 -23.02 16.34
CA GLN A 51 11.06 -23.18 16.70
C GLN A 51 11.84 -21.89 16.42
N ALA A 52 11.65 -21.28 15.25
CA ALA A 52 12.28 -20.01 14.91
C ALA A 52 11.84 -18.86 15.85
N LYS A 53 10.55 -18.80 16.22
CA LYS A 53 10.04 -17.85 17.23
C LYS A 53 10.77 -18.03 18.57
N ALA A 54 10.85 -19.26 19.07
CA ALA A 54 11.49 -19.55 20.35
C ALA A 54 13.00 -19.20 20.34
N GLN A 55 13.69 -19.52 19.26
CA GLN A 55 15.11 -19.17 19.08
C GLN A 55 15.32 -17.66 19.07
N LEU A 56 14.49 -16.92 18.34
CA LEU A 56 14.55 -15.46 18.29
C LEU A 56 14.32 -14.83 19.67
N GLN A 57 13.32 -15.30 20.41
CA GLN A 57 13.04 -14.84 21.77
C GLN A 57 14.20 -15.12 22.72
N GLN A 58 14.82 -16.30 22.62
CA GLN A 58 15.98 -16.64 23.45
C GLN A 58 17.18 -15.74 23.14
N GLN A 59 17.49 -15.51 21.85
CA GLN A 59 18.61 -14.68 21.42
C GLN A 59 18.42 -13.24 21.90
N ARG A 60 17.27 -12.63 21.63
CA ARG A 60 17.00 -11.23 21.98
C ARG A 60 16.81 -11.04 23.49
N GLY A 61 16.23 -12.02 24.18
CA GLY A 61 16.12 -12.02 25.64
C GLY A 61 17.47 -12.04 26.36
N ALA A 62 18.46 -12.75 25.83
CA ALA A 62 19.82 -12.77 26.38
C ALA A 62 20.51 -11.40 26.30
N GLU A 63 20.17 -10.61 25.29
CA GLU A 63 20.69 -9.25 25.06
C GLU A 63 19.76 -8.15 25.60
N GLN A 64 18.67 -8.53 26.28
CA GLN A 64 17.61 -7.61 26.78
C GLN A 64 17.00 -6.72 25.69
N ILE A 65 17.01 -7.20 24.44
CA ILE A 65 16.41 -6.50 23.32
C ILE A 65 14.91 -6.80 23.29
N ALA A 66 14.09 -5.73 23.29
CA ALA A 66 12.64 -5.85 23.19
C ALA A 66 12.25 -6.68 21.95
N THR A 67 11.24 -7.51 22.09
CA THR A 67 10.71 -8.36 21.02
C THR A 67 9.20 -8.42 21.17
N ARG A 68 8.50 -8.42 20.04
CA ARG A 68 7.04 -8.58 19.97
C ARG A 68 6.62 -9.92 20.59
N GLU A 69 5.40 -9.99 21.11
CA GLU A 69 4.87 -11.21 21.73
C GLU A 69 4.27 -12.17 20.68
N GLY A 70 3.59 -11.61 19.69
CA GLY A 70 2.92 -12.37 18.65
C GLY A 70 3.82 -12.76 17.48
N THR A 71 3.22 -13.28 16.43
CA THR A 71 3.93 -13.71 15.23
C THR A 71 3.16 -13.34 13.97
N TYR A 72 3.83 -12.65 13.06
CA TYR A 72 3.34 -12.42 11.71
C TYR A 72 3.62 -13.65 10.85
N ILE A 73 2.57 -14.25 10.29
CA ILE A 73 2.63 -15.46 9.46
C ILE A 73 2.09 -15.13 8.08
N SER A 74 2.83 -15.49 7.04
CA SER A 74 2.35 -15.46 5.68
C SER A 74 1.71 -16.80 5.32
N PHE A 75 0.51 -16.74 4.73
CA PHE A 75 -0.20 -17.85 4.12
C PHE A 75 -0.24 -17.61 2.61
N THR A 76 0.16 -18.59 1.80
CA THR A 76 0.11 -18.49 0.33
C THR A 76 -0.81 -19.53 -0.27
N SER A 77 -1.52 -19.19 -1.34
CA SER A 77 -2.22 -20.17 -2.18
C SER A 77 -1.28 -20.84 -3.18
N ALA A 78 -1.77 -21.91 -3.80
CA ALA A 78 -1.13 -22.47 -5.00
C ALA A 78 -1.27 -21.48 -6.17
N ALA A 79 -0.39 -21.57 -7.16
CA ALA A 79 -0.48 -20.75 -8.36
C ALA A 79 -1.87 -20.90 -9.02
N ASP A 80 -2.49 -19.77 -9.35
CA ASP A 80 -3.82 -19.63 -9.97
C ASP A 80 -4.98 -20.23 -9.15
N HIS A 81 -4.78 -20.41 -7.84
CA HIS A 81 -5.82 -20.87 -6.91
C HIS A 81 -6.16 -19.82 -5.85
N ASP A 82 -7.39 -19.92 -5.34
CA ASP A 82 -7.91 -19.07 -4.28
C ASP A 82 -7.28 -19.41 -2.92
N LEU A 83 -7.08 -18.37 -2.10
CA LEU A 83 -6.83 -18.50 -0.65
C LEU A 83 -8.12 -18.20 0.12
N ILE A 84 -8.57 -19.10 1.02
CA ILE A 84 -9.78 -18.85 1.83
C ILE A 84 -9.44 -17.93 3.02
N THR A 85 -9.33 -16.64 2.74
CA THR A 85 -8.85 -15.62 3.70
C THR A 85 -9.78 -15.37 4.88
N LYS A 86 -11.10 -15.49 4.71
CA LYS A 86 -12.08 -15.29 5.79
C LYS A 86 -11.86 -16.22 6.99
N SER A 87 -11.26 -17.40 6.77
CA SER A 87 -11.01 -18.39 7.82
C SER A 87 -9.65 -18.21 8.52
N LEU A 88 -8.85 -17.24 8.08
CA LEU A 88 -7.56 -16.86 8.64
C LEU A 88 -7.66 -15.82 9.76
N GLU A 89 -8.86 -15.25 9.99
CA GLU A 89 -9.10 -14.29 11.06
C GLU A 89 -9.96 -14.90 12.18
N ASP A 90 -9.63 -14.55 13.43
CA ASP A 90 -10.46 -14.82 14.61
C ASP A 90 -10.26 -13.68 15.62
N LEU A 91 -10.99 -12.57 15.41
CA LEU A 91 -10.89 -11.35 16.23
C LEU A 91 -11.14 -11.61 17.72
N ARG A 92 -11.97 -12.60 18.06
CA ARG A 92 -12.23 -12.98 19.47
C ARG A 92 -10.99 -13.55 20.15
N LYS A 93 -10.07 -14.12 19.37
CA LYS A 93 -8.78 -14.62 19.84
C LYS A 93 -7.63 -13.66 19.56
N GLY A 94 -7.91 -12.47 19.01
CA GLY A 94 -6.90 -11.51 18.57
C GLY A 94 -6.11 -11.93 17.33
N ILE A 95 -6.53 -12.99 16.62
CA ILE A 95 -5.91 -13.39 15.35
C ILE A 95 -6.45 -12.46 14.27
N ARG A 96 -5.58 -11.67 13.65
CA ARG A 96 -5.97 -10.56 12.77
C ARG A 96 -5.42 -10.81 11.38
N LEU A 97 -6.29 -10.75 10.37
CA LEU A 97 -5.85 -10.70 8.98
C LEU A 97 -5.41 -9.26 8.69
N LEU A 98 -4.14 -9.06 8.35
CA LEU A 98 -3.56 -7.73 8.25
C LEU A 98 -3.72 -7.16 6.85
N ASN A 99 -3.28 -7.93 5.86
CA ASN A 99 -3.34 -7.59 4.45
C ASN A 99 -3.43 -8.86 3.58
N ILE A 100 -3.91 -8.67 2.35
CA ILE A 100 -3.95 -9.68 1.30
C ILE A 100 -3.37 -9.04 0.03
N LYS A 101 -2.56 -9.79 -0.70
CA LYS A 101 -2.03 -9.37 -2.00
C LYS A 101 -1.93 -10.51 -2.99
N GLU A 102 -2.01 -10.16 -4.27
CA GLU A 102 -1.66 -11.05 -5.37
C GLU A 102 -0.19 -10.85 -5.71
N ILE A 103 0.54 -11.94 -5.89
CA ILE A 103 1.96 -11.95 -6.21
C ILE A 103 2.13 -12.69 -7.54
N PRO A 104 2.77 -12.08 -8.54
CA PRO A 104 3.08 -12.79 -9.78
C PRO A 104 4.10 -13.91 -9.52
N VAL A 105 3.85 -15.08 -10.09
CA VAL A 105 4.71 -16.25 -10.03
C VAL A 105 4.90 -16.75 -11.46
N GLY A 106 6.10 -16.60 -12.02
CA GLY A 106 6.35 -16.85 -13.45
C GLY A 106 5.72 -15.78 -14.35
N GLU A 107 5.58 -16.08 -15.64
CA GLU A 107 5.14 -15.08 -16.64
C GLU A 107 3.63 -14.79 -16.60
N ASN A 108 2.79 -15.76 -16.25
CA ASN A 108 1.32 -15.67 -16.38
C ASN A 108 0.53 -16.25 -15.20
N GLN A 109 1.17 -16.51 -14.06
CA GLN A 109 0.46 -17.05 -12.89
C GLN A 109 0.52 -16.09 -11.73
N THR A 110 -0.48 -16.17 -10.85
CA THR A 110 -0.49 -15.41 -9.60
C THR A 110 -0.73 -16.31 -8.40
N GLN A 111 -0.20 -15.90 -7.25
CA GLN A 111 -0.51 -16.48 -5.95
C GLN A 111 -1.10 -15.42 -5.05
N VAL A 112 -2.07 -15.82 -4.22
CA VAL A 112 -2.60 -14.96 -3.17
C VAL A 112 -1.77 -15.17 -1.92
N ARG A 113 -1.24 -14.09 -1.33
CA ARG A 113 -0.58 -14.10 -0.03
C ARG A 113 -1.38 -13.28 0.97
N ALA A 114 -1.66 -13.86 2.12
CA ALA A 114 -2.25 -13.19 3.26
C ALA A 114 -1.26 -13.12 4.42
N THR A 115 -1.10 -11.96 5.03
CA THR A 115 -0.30 -11.81 6.25
C THR A 115 -1.23 -11.73 7.46
N VAL A 116 -1.00 -12.60 8.42
CA VAL A 116 -1.85 -12.79 9.60
C VAL A 116 -1.02 -12.60 10.86
N TYR A 117 -1.53 -11.83 11.80
CA TYR A 117 -0.98 -11.75 13.14
C TYR A 117 -1.60 -12.82 14.04
N VAL A 118 -0.75 -13.64 14.67
CA VAL A 118 -1.14 -14.63 15.67
C VAL A 118 -0.60 -14.19 17.04
N PRO A 119 -1.48 -13.87 18.02
CA PRO A 119 -1.04 -13.49 19.36
C PRO A 119 -0.32 -14.63 20.10
N ASN A 120 0.50 -14.25 21.08
CA ASN A 120 1.09 -15.21 22.01
C ASN A 120 0.01 -16.07 22.70
N GLY A 121 0.27 -17.36 22.85
CA GLY A 121 -0.67 -18.34 23.41
C GLY A 121 -1.77 -18.80 22.43
N LYS A 122 -1.75 -18.36 21.17
CA LYS A 122 -2.68 -18.80 20.10
C LYS A 122 -2.01 -19.63 19.01
N GLU A 123 -0.77 -20.08 19.22
CA GLU A 123 0.04 -20.88 18.29
C GLU A 123 -0.69 -22.16 17.84
N GLY A 124 -1.44 -22.79 18.75
CA GLY A 124 -2.21 -24.01 18.47
C GLY A 124 -3.46 -23.81 17.61
N HIS A 125 -3.86 -22.57 17.28
CA HIS A 125 -5.13 -22.31 16.57
C HIS A 125 -5.18 -22.99 15.19
N PHE A 126 -4.19 -22.72 14.33
CA PHE A 126 -4.15 -23.28 12.98
C PHE A 126 -3.74 -24.74 12.99
N ILE A 127 -2.84 -25.14 13.90
CA ILE A 127 -2.48 -26.55 14.14
C ILE A 127 -3.73 -27.40 14.41
N SER A 128 -4.60 -26.95 15.33
CA SER A 128 -5.86 -27.65 15.62
C SER A 128 -6.79 -27.73 14.42
N LYS A 129 -6.87 -26.68 13.58
CA LYS A 129 -7.67 -26.71 12.35
C LYS A 129 -7.12 -27.73 11.34
N ILE A 130 -5.80 -27.83 11.20
CA ILE A 130 -5.12 -28.78 10.30
C ILE A 130 -5.28 -30.22 10.82
N GLN A 131 -5.10 -30.46 12.12
CA GLN A 131 -5.31 -31.80 12.73
C GLN A 131 -6.74 -32.28 12.56
N LYS A 132 -7.73 -31.41 12.78
CA LYS A 132 -9.14 -31.72 12.52
C LYS A 132 -9.39 -32.00 11.05
N TYR A 133 -8.77 -31.23 10.16
CA TYR A 133 -8.81 -31.53 8.73
C TYR A 133 -8.21 -32.89 8.43
N GLN A 134 -7.14 -33.32 9.10
CA GLN A 134 -6.50 -34.61 8.87
C GLN A 134 -7.30 -35.81 9.43
N GLN A 135 -8.00 -35.64 10.56
CA GLN A 135 -8.52 -36.76 11.35
C GLN A 135 -10.05 -36.83 11.42
N GLU A 136 -10.76 -35.70 11.25
CA GLU A 136 -12.20 -35.61 11.49
C GLU A 136 -12.99 -35.31 10.21
N GLU A 137 -14.19 -35.86 10.12
CA GLU A 137 -15.16 -35.55 9.08
C GLU A 137 -16.32 -34.72 9.65
N THR A 138 -16.96 -33.97 8.76
CA THR A 138 -18.23 -33.31 9.02
C THR A 138 -19.36 -34.34 8.97
N ALA A 139 -20.57 -33.97 9.41
CA ALA A 139 -21.75 -34.83 9.31
C ALA A 139 -22.10 -35.24 7.86
N LYS A 140 -21.52 -34.56 6.85
CA LYS A 140 -21.69 -34.85 5.43
C LYS A 140 -20.60 -35.77 4.86
N GLY A 141 -19.66 -36.25 5.68
CA GLY A 141 -18.53 -37.08 5.24
C GLY A 141 -17.35 -36.30 4.65
N GLU A 142 -17.42 -34.97 4.60
CA GLU A 142 -16.31 -34.14 4.12
C GLU A 142 -15.30 -33.85 5.24
N PRO A 143 -13.98 -33.79 4.97
CA PRO A 143 -13.00 -33.41 6.00
C PRO A 143 -13.29 -32.03 6.62
N LYS A 144 -13.20 -31.92 7.95
CA LYS A 144 -13.41 -30.62 8.63
C LYS A 144 -12.38 -29.59 8.15
N ASN A 145 -12.77 -28.32 8.07
CA ASN A 145 -11.89 -27.22 7.61
C ASN A 145 -11.29 -27.41 6.20
N ALA A 146 -11.80 -28.32 5.37
CA ALA A 146 -11.26 -28.60 4.03
C ALA A 146 -11.08 -27.36 3.16
N PRO A 147 -12.04 -26.41 3.07
CA PRO A 147 -11.84 -25.20 2.27
C PRO A 147 -10.62 -24.39 2.71
N LEU A 148 -10.42 -24.20 4.00
CA LEU A 148 -9.27 -23.46 4.53
C LEU A 148 -7.97 -24.21 4.24
N VAL A 149 -7.87 -25.47 4.66
CA VAL A 149 -6.60 -26.20 4.63
C VAL A 149 -6.17 -26.52 3.20
N ASN A 150 -7.11 -26.86 2.31
CA ASN A 150 -6.80 -27.10 0.90
C ASN A 150 -6.31 -25.85 0.16
N SER A 151 -6.85 -24.67 0.54
CA SER A 151 -6.48 -23.39 -0.08
C SER A 151 -5.08 -22.89 0.28
N ILE A 152 -4.51 -23.38 1.39
CA ILE A 152 -3.15 -23.04 1.81
C ILE A 152 -2.18 -23.97 1.08
N GLU A 153 -1.26 -23.40 0.32
CA GLU A 153 -0.09 -24.10 -0.22
C GLU A 153 1.03 -24.14 0.80
N ASP A 154 1.44 -22.98 1.32
CA ASP A 154 2.54 -22.86 2.29
C ASP A 154 2.22 -21.85 3.40
N VAL A 155 2.88 -22.05 4.54
CA VAL A 155 2.96 -21.07 5.63
C VAL A 155 4.42 -20.76 5.98
N SER A 156 4.71 -19.51 6.31
CA SER A 156 6.04 -19.06 6.75
C SER A 156 5.95 -17.88 7.72
N ILE A 157 7.04 -17.58 8.42
CA ILE A 157 7.17 -16.26 9.09
C ILE A 157 7.08 -15.17 8.01
N ALA A 158 6.32 -14.11 8.29
CA ALA A 158 6.23 -12.98 7.39
C ALA A 158 7.53 -12.18 7.37
N LEU A 159 8.03 -11.90 6.17
CA LEU A 159 9.13 -10.96 5.94
C LEU A 159 8.58 -9.52 5.82
N LEU A 160 9.47 -8.53 5.73
CA LEU A 160 9.09 -7.13 5.53
C LEU A 160 8.16 -6.97 4.32
N GLU A 161 8.46 -7.66 3.22
CA GLU A 161 7.63 -7.69 2.03
C GLU A 161 6.21 -8.15 2.35
N GLY A 162 6.00 -9.03 3.33
CA GLY A 162 4.68 -9.47 3.76
C GLY A 162 3.81 -8.37 4.37
N LEU A 163 4.41 -7.31 4.93
CA LEU A 163 3.70 -6.13 5.43
C LEU A 163 3.72 -4.96 4.45
N TRP A 164 4.63 -4.96 3.46
CA TRP A 164 4.66 -3.93 2.43
C TRP A 164 3.54 -4.13 1.40
N THR A 165 2.63 -3.16 1.29
CA THR A 165 1.45 -3.20 0.40
C THR A 165 1.53 -2.26 -0.80
N ASP A 166 2.62 -1.51 -0.93
CA ASP A 166 2.94 -0.69 -2.11
C ASP A 166 3.89 -1.44 -3.08
N ASN A 167 4.37 -0.77 -4.13
CA ASN A 167 5.40 -1.29 -5.02
C ASN A 167 6.63 -1.75 -4.21
N PRO A 168 7.04 -3.04 -4.29
CA PRO A 168 8.19 -3.56 -3.54
C PRO A 168 9.50 -2.82 -3.82
N GLN A 169 9.66 -2.20 -4.99
CA GLN A 169 10.83 -1.39 -5.35
C GLN A 169 10.92 -0.09 -4.57
N LEU A 170 9.85 0.31 -3.86
CA LEU A 170 9.83 1.48 -3.00
C LEU A 170 10.23 1.17 -1.56
N ILE A 171 10.43 -0.11 -1.21
CA ILE A 171 10.96 -0.49 0.10
C ILE A 171 12.31 0.23 0.27
N PRO A 172 12.52 0.99 1.35
CA PRO A 172 13.81 1.60 1.63
C PRO A 172 14.92 0.55 1.68
N GLU A 173 16.10 0.88 1.17
CA GLU A 173 17.29 0.02 1.24
C GLU A 173 18.20 0.50 2.37
N GLU A 174 19.37 1.07 2.05
CA GLU A 174 20.34 1.59 3.03
C GLU A 174 19.93 2.96 3.58
N ASN A 175 19.48 3.85 2.69
CA ASN A 175 19.05 5.20 3.04
C ASN A 175 17.62 5.21 3.58
N THR A 176 17.40 6.04 4.59
CA THR A 176 16.07 6.24 5.17
C THR A 176 15.15 6.93 4.18
N LYS A 177 13.89 6.47 4.09
CA LYS A 177 12.83 7.17 3.37
C LYS A 177 11.61 7.29 4.26
N TRP A 178 10.79 8.31 4.01
CA TRP A 178 9.48 8.41 4.63
C TRP A 178 8.59 7.25 4.15
N CYS A 179 7.97 6.58 5.10
CA CYS A 179 7.04 5.48 4.93
C CYS A 179 5.82 5.70 5.81
N GLU A 180 4.66 5.23 5.36
CA GLU A 180 3.50 5.10 6.20
C GLU A 180 3.59 3.80 7.00
N ALA A 181 3.53 3.89 8.32
CA ALA A 181 3.30 2.76 9.21
C ALA A 181 1.81 2.69 9.55
N TRP A 182 1.16 1.63 9.08
CA TRP A 182 -0.25 1.39 9.37
C TRP A 182 -0.34 0.46 10.58
N LEU A 183 -0.95 0.95 11.64
CA LEU A 183 -1.15 0.25 12.90
C LEU A 183 -2.57 -0.30 12.97
N ASN A 184 -2.72 -1.44 13.63
CA ASN A 184 -3.98 -2.03 14.02
C ASN A 184 -4.29 -1.61 15.47
N VAL A 185 -5.16 -0.61 15.60
CA VAL A 185 -5.54 0.01 16.87
C VAL A 185 -7.01 -0.26 17.20
N ASN A 186 -7.34 -0.24 18.49
CA ASN A 186 -8.70 -0.48 18.98
C ASN A 186 -9.40 0.82 19.37
N THR A 187 -10.06 1.45 18.40
CA THR A 187 -10.83 2.67 18.67
C THR A 187 -12.18 2.39 19.34
N LYS A 188 -12.67 1.14 19.31
CA LYS A 188 -13.96 0.78 19.93
C LYS A 188 -13.86 0.79 21.45
N GLU A 189 -12.69 0.47 21.99
CA GLU A 189 -12.38 0.53 23.42
C GLU A 189 -11.60 1.79 23.82
N ASN A 190 -11.45 2.76 22.90
CA ASN A 190 -10.68 4.00 23.10
C ASN A 190 -9.21 3.76 23.52
N GLN A 191 -8.58 2.71 22.98
CA GLN A 191 -7.19 2.34 23.29
C GLN A 191 -6.18 2.90 22.28
N GLU A 192 -6.64 3.58 21.22
CA GLU A 192 -5.79 3.97 20.11
C GLU A 192 -4.67 4.94 20.52
N GLN A 193 -4.92 5.85 21.46
CA GLN A 193 -3.90 6.79 21.93
C GLN A 193 -2.78 6.09 22.70
N GLU A 194 -3.13 5.15 23.58
CA GLU A 194 -2.16 4.35 24.34
C GLU A 194 -1.33 3.46 23.41
N GLN A 195 -1.98 2.82 22.44
CA GLN A 195 -1.32 1.97 21.45
C GLN A 195 -0.39 2.78 20.53
N ILE A 196 -0.81 3.98 20.10
CA ILE A 196 0.05 4.89 19.34
C ILE A 196 1.25 5.30 20.20
N ALA A 197 1.06 5.69 21.47
CA ALA A 197 2.16 6.07 22.35
C ALA A 197 3.17 4.92 22.58
N GLN A 198 2.69 3.68 22.73
CA GLN A 198 3.54 2.50 22.80
C GLN A 198 4.35 2.31 21.52
N PHE A 199 3.72 2.51 20.36
CA PHE A 199 4.41 2.43 19.08
C PHE A 199 5.46 3.53 18.92
N LEU A 200 5.16 4.78 19.31
CA LEU A 200 6.14 5.88 19.29
C LEU A 200 7.35 5.59 20.17
N THR A 201 7.14 5.04 21.37
CA THR A 201 8.24 4.60 22.25
C THR A 201 9.12 3.54 21.56
N THR A 202 8.51 2.64 20.79
CA THR A 202 9.25 1.64 20.01
C THR A 202 10.09 2.29 18.90
N LEU A 203 9.56 3.30 18.21
CA LEU A 203 10.31 4.06 17.21
C LEU A 203 11.51 4.79 17.83
N GLU A 204 11.32 5.44 18.97
CA GLU A 204 12.38 6.14 19.70
C GLU A 204 13.51 5.17 20.11
N ASN A 205 13.16 3.99 20.65
CA ASN A 205 14.13 2.97 21.05
C ASN A 205 14.97 2.43 19.87
N ILE A 206 14.39 2.36 18.67
CA ILE A 206 15.10 1.92 17.45
C ILE A 206 15.87 3.09 16.80
N GLY A 207 15.57 4.33 17.18
CA GLY A 207 16.13 5.53 16.56
C GLY A 207 15.50 5.87 15.20
N ILE A 208 14.20 5.60 15.03
CA ILE A 208 13.44 5.94 13.83
C ILE A 208 12.79 7.31 14.02
N ALA A 209 13.11 8.26 13.13
CA ALA A 209 12.44 9.57 13.13
C ALA A 209 11.00 9.44 12.64
N TYR A 210 10.07 10.22 13.21
CA TYR A 210 8.66 10.17 12.85
C TYR A 210 8.00 11.55 12.90
N LYS A 211 6.83 11.68 12.26
CA LYS A 211 5.95 12.85 12.42
C LYS A 211 4.91 12.55 13.50
N HIS A 212 4.64 13.53 14.36
CA HIS A 212 3.73 13.39 15.49
C HIS A 212 2.25 13.31 15.08
N ASN A 213 1.93 13.77 13.87
CA ASN A 213 0.58 13.68 13.33
C ASN A 213 0.24 12.23 12.98
N SER A 214 -0.93 11.77 13.45
CA SER A 214 -1.51 10.49 13.09
C SER A 214 -2.88 10.69 12.44
N ILE A 215 -3.21 9.86 11.46
CA ILE A 215 -4.58 9.74 10.93
C ILE A 215 -5.22 8.50 11.55
N ILE A 216 -6.41 8.65 12.14
CA ILE A 216 -7.10 7.58 12.85
C ILE A 216 -8.35 7.16 12.06
N PHE A 217 -8.46 5.86 11.81
CA PHE A 217 -9.60 5.15 11.25
C PHE A 217 -10.16 4.18 12.30
N PRO A 218 -11.39 3.63 12.13
CA PRO A 218 -12.02 2.78 13.16
C PRO A 218 -11.22 1.56 13.64
N GLU A 219 -10.30 1.03 12.83
CA GLU A 219 -9.48 -0.14 13.19
C GLU A 219 -8.01 0.06 12.76
N ARG A 220 -7.63 1.28 12.38
CA ARG A 220 -6.29 1.61 11.87
C ARG A 220 -5.82 2.98 12.33
N ALA A 221 -4.54 3.12 12.59
CA ALA A 221 -3.89 4.42 12.69
C ALA A 221 -2.74 4.47 11.68
N VAL A 222 -2.51 5.63 11.06
CA VAL A 222 -1.44 5.82 10.09
C VAL A 222 -0.49 6.89 10.61
N LEU A 223 0.80 6.55 10.65
CA LEU A 223 1.88 7.45 11.04
C LEU A 223 2.94 7.50 9.95
N LEU A 224 3.61 8.63 9.81
CA LEU A 224 4.78 8.76 8.94
C LEU A 224 6.06 8.52 9.74
N VAL A 225 6.85 7.57 9.30
CA VAL A 225 8.14 7.18 9.88
C VAL A 225 9.23 7.29 8.80
N ASN A 226 10.43 7.73 9.16
CA ASN A 226 11.57 7.82 8.25
C ASN A 226 12.57 6.71 8.58
N ALA A 227 12.56 5.64 7.80
CA ALA A 227 13.27 4.41 8.13
C ALA A 227 13.96 3.81 6.90
N ASN A 228 15.05 3.08 7.14
CA ASN A 228 15.68 2.21 6.15
C ASN A 228 15.21 0.75 6.30
N ARG A 229 15.70 -0.17 5.46
CA ARG A 229 15.25 -1.59 5.47
C ARG A 229 15.44 -2.24 6.83
N THR A 230 16.62 -2.07 7.41
CA THR A 230 17.00 -2.69 8.69
C THR A 230 16.11 -2.19 9.82
N GLN A 231 15.84 -0.89 9.86
CA GLN A 231 14.94 -0.28 10.83
C GLN A 231 13.50 -0.76 10.68
N LEU A 232 12.99 -0.92 9.46
CA LEU A 232 11.64 -1.47 9.24
C LEU A 232 11.53 -2.94 9.69
N ILE A 233 12.56 -3.75 9.44
CA ILE A 233 12.62 -5.12 9.94
C ILE A 233 12.64 -5.13 11.46
N GLU A 234 13.48 -4.29 12.08
CA GLU A 234 13.59 -4.20 13.53
C GLU A 234 12.27 -3.76 14.17
N LEU A 235 11.59 -2.77 13.57
CA LEU A 235 10.26 -2.34 13.97
C LEU A 235 9.23 -3.47 13.88
N MET A 236 9.32 -4.28 12.82
CA MET A 236 8.50 -5.49 12.68
C MET A 236 8.77 -6.49 13.80
N LEU A 237 10.02 -6.66 14.24
CA LEU A 237 10.40 -7.58 15.31
C LEU A 237 9.97 -7.11 16.71
N GLN A 238 9.78 -5.81 16.92
CA GLN A 238 9.44 -5.24 18.24
C GLN A 238 7.95 -4.90 18.41
N SER A 239 7.21 -4.63 17.33
CA SER A 239 5.82 -4.19 17.41
C SER A 239 4.82 -5.28 17.03
N ASP A 240 3.81 -5.48 17.88
CA ASP A 240 2.62 -6.29 17.59
C ASP A 240 1.51 -5.47 16.90
N LEU A 241 1.67 -4.15 16.77
CA LEU A 241 0.63 -3.25 16.28
C LEU A 241 0.65 -3.10 14.76
N LEU A 242 1.71 -3.50 14.06
CA LEU A 242 1.80 -3.28 12.61
C LEU A 242 0.76 -4.09 11.84
N ALA A 243 0.15 -3.44 10.85
CA ALA A 243 -0.72 -4.04 9.86
C ALA A 243 -0.10 -3.99 8.46
N GLU A 244 0.44 -2.83 8.06
CA GLU A 244 1.03 -2.61 6.74
C GLU A 244 2.13 -1.53 6.79
N PHE A 245 2.98 -1.54 5.76
CA PHE A 245 3.84 -0.43 5.40
C PHE A 245 3.54 0.01 3.96
N ARG A 246 3.64 1.32 3.71
CA ARG A 246 3.58 1.91 2.37
C ARG A 246 4.66 2.96 2.19
N ALA A 247 4.99 3.26 0.94
CA ALA A 247 5.86 4.39 0.66
C ALA A 247 5.17 5.68 1.12
N GLY A 248 5.90 6.55 1.82
CA GLY A 248 5.40 7.87 2.18
C GLY A 248 5.29 8.68 0.91
N GLN A 249 4.07 8.89 0.42
CA GLN A 249 3.86 9.74 -0.74
C GLN A 249 4.10 11.19 -0.33
N GLU A 250 4.94 11.90 -1.08
CA GLU A 250 5.02 13.36 -0.94
C GLU A 250 3.66 13.94 -1.36
N PRO A 251 2.95 14.64 -0.47
CA PRO A 251 1.69 15.25 -0.85
C PRO A 251 1.96 16.27 -1.96
N ALA A 252 1.14 16.25 -3.01
CA ALA A 252 1.11 17.32 -4.02
C ALA A 252 0.96 18.72 -3.40
N GLY A 253 0.51 18.81 -2.14
CA GLY A 253 0.43 20.04 -1.37
C GLY A 253 1.75 20.78 -1.16
N PHE A 254 2.93 20.15 -1.31
CA PHE A 254 4.18 20.92 -1.41
C PHE A 254 4.12 21.84 -2.63
N TRP A 255 3.92 21.26 -3.81
CA TRP A 255 3.83 21.98 -5.09
C TRP A 255 2.68 22.97 -5.16
N VAL A 256 1.51 22.61 -4.64
CA VAL A 256 0.29 23.44 -4.74
C VAL A 256 0.30 24.63 -3.77
N ASN A 257 1.07 24.58 -2.68
CA ASN A 257 1.13 25.67 -1.70
C ASN A 257 2.39 26.55 -1.81
N GLU A 258 3.23 26.34 -2.82
CA GLU A 258 4.40 27.19 -3.04
C GLU A 258 4.00 28.63 -3.38
N SER A 259 4.84 29.58 -2.95
CA SER A 259 4.61 30.99 -3.30
C SER A 259 4.83 31.23 -4.79
N ASN A 260 4.18 32.25 -5.38
CA ASN A 260 4.36 32.59 -6.79
C ASN A 260 5.83 32.81 -7.18
N VAL A 261 6.66 33.32 -6.25
CA VAL A 261 8.09 33.53 -6.47
C VAL A 261 8.81 32.20 -6.61
N GLU A 262 8.55 31.25 -5.70
CA GLU A 262 9.17 29.92 -5.76
C GLU A 262 8.66 29.13 -6.97
N GLN A 263 7.37 29.18 -7.27
CA GLN A 263 6.82 28.57 -8.49
C GLN A 263 7.54 29.08 -9.75
N GLN A 264 7.82 30.39 -9.82
CA GLN A 264 8.58 30.96 -10.94
C GLN A 264 10.04 30.48 -10.97
N ASN A 265 10.69 30.31 -9.81
CA ASN A 265 12.04 29.73 -9.74
C ASN A 265 12.05 28.30 -10.29
N TRP A 266 11.07 27.48 -9.90
CA TRP A 266 10.91 26.10 -10.40
C TRP A 266 10.66 26.04 -11.90
N VAL A 267 9.83 26.96 -12.43
CA VAL A 267 9.61 27.08 -13.88
C VAL A 267 10.92 27.42 -14.60
N ASN A 268 11.68 28.39 -14.10
CA ASN A 268 12.95 28.80 -14.71
C ASN A 268 13.99 27.67 -14.69
N ASP A 269 14.10 26.95 -13.56
CA ASP A 269 14.99 25.79 -13.45
C ASP A 269 14.62 24.69 -14.45
N LEU A 270 13.34 24.31 -14.50
CA LEU A 270 12.88 23.27 -15.42
C LEU A 270 13.10 23.69 -16.87
N LEU A 271 12.80 24.94 -17.23
CA LEU A 271 13.09 25.48 -18.57
C LEU A 271 14.57 25.37 -18.94
N GLY A 272 15.48 25.59 -17.99
CA GLY A 272 16.92 25.45 -18.21
C GLY A 272 17.38 24.01 -18.44
N ARG A 273 16.54 23.02 -18.11
CA ARG A 273 16.85 21.58 -18.21
C ARG A 273 16.11 20.86 -19.34
N ILE A 274 15.12 21.51 -19.96
CA ILE A 274 14.38 20.91 -21.08
C ILE A 274 15.30 20.77 -22.29
N GLU A 275 15.27 19.58 -22.89
CA GLU A 275 15.87 19.31 -24.19
C GLU A 275 14.76 18.95 -25.18
N LEU A 276 14.51 19.83 -26.14
CA LEU A 276 13.56 19.55 -27.21
C LEU A 276 14.20 18.60 -28.22
N VAL A 277 13.74 17.36 -28.25
CA VAL A 277 14.16 16.37 -29.22
C VAL A 277 13.33 16.54 -30.49
N ASP A 278 14.01 16.73 -31.63
CA ASP A 278 13.32 16.81 -32.91
C ASP A 278 12.61 15.47 -33.21
N SER A 279 11.29 15.53 -33.37
CA SER A 279 10.43 14.37 -33.43
C SER A 279 9.18 14.68 -34.24
N ASN A 280 8.73 13.69 -35.01
CA ASN A 280 7.49 13.76 -35.78
C ASN A 280 6.26 13.37 -34.95
N VAL A 281 6.41 13.14 -33.64
CA VAL A 281 5.31 12.79 -32.74
C VAL A 281 4.60 14.05 -32.26
N LYS A 282 3.30 14.12 -32.48
CA LYS A 282 2.40 15.13 -31.90
C LYS A 282 1.35 14.48 -31.02
N VAL A 283 1.10 15.07 -29.86
CA VAL A 283 0.00 14.68 -28.96
C VAL A 283 -1.10 15.73 -29.09
N CYS A 284 -2.28 15.31 -29.54
CA CYS A 284 -3.43 16.18 -29.68
C CYS A 284 -4.30 16.10 -28.42
N LEU A 285 -4.55 17.26 -27.82
CA LEU A 285 -5.48 17.44 -26.71
C LEU A 285 -6.84 17.89 -27.26
N LEU A 286 -7.91 17.25 -26.80
CA LEU A 286 -9.29 17.64 -27.11
C LEU A 286 -9.91 18.10 -25.79
N ASP A 287 -9.98 19.41 -25.58
CA ASP A 287 -10.32 19.98 -24.26
C ASP A 287 -10.91 21.40 -24.39
N SER A 288 -10.97 22.17 -23.30
CA SER A 288 -11.50 23.54 -23.25
C SER A 288 -10.60 24.62 -23.88
N GLY A 289 -9.56 24.21 -24.62
CA GLY A 289 -8.49 25.05 -25.16
C GLY A 289 -7.21 24.94 -24.35
N VAL A 290 -6.23 25.80 -24.65
CA VAL A 290 -4.92 25.78 -23.96
C VAL A 290 -4.31 27.17 -23.88
N ASN A 291 -3.76 27.53 -22.72
CA ASN A 291 -2.89 28.69 -22.60
C ASN A 291 -1.48 28.36 -23.10
N ASN A 292 -1.27 28.37 -24.42
CA ASN A 292 0.03 28.15 -25.05
C ASN A 292 1.07 29.24 -24.72
N GLY A 293 0.64 30.39 -24.18
CA GLY A 293 1.51 31.43 -23.61
C GLY A 293 2.11 31.09 -22.25
N HIS A 294 1.67 30.00 -21.61
CA HIS A 294 2.28 29.52 -20.37
C HIS A 294 3.75 29.14 -20.62
N GLN A 295 4.68 29.61 -19.77
CA GLN A 295 6.13 29.52 -20.01
C GLN A 295 6.62 28.07 -20.26
N LEU A 296 6.06 27.08 -19.55
CA LEU A 296 6.38 25.66 -19.76
C LEU A 296 5.72 25.04 -21.00
N LEU A 297 4.69 25.66 -21.59
CA LEU A 297 4.00 25.12 -22.76
C LEU A 297 4.48 25.77 -24.05
N GLN A 298 4.88 27.04 -24.01
CA GLN A 298 5.37 27.81 -25.16
C GLN A 298 6.45 27.08 -25.97
N PRO A 299 7.41 26.32 -25.38
CA PRO A 299 8.38 25.57 -26.16
C PRO A 299 7.79 24.38 -26.92
N LEU A 300 6.57 23.92 -26.64
CA LEU A 300 5.99 22.66 -27.13
C LEU A 300 4.78 22.83 -28.04
N ILE A 301 4.10 23.97 -27.98
CA ILE A 301 2.92 24.28 -28.77
C ILE A 301 2.98 25.73 -29.26
N ASP A 302 2.77 25.91 -30.56
CA ASP A 302 2.69 27.22 -31.21
C ASP A 302 1.22 27.58 -31.50
N ASP A 303 0.98 28.85 -31.85
CA ASP A 303 -0.35 29.38 -32.17
C ASP A 303 -1.02 28.67 -33.36
N ALA A 304 -0.24 28.11 -34.28
CA ALA A 304 -0.78 27.40 -35.44
C ALA A 304 -1.32 26.01 -35.08
N ASN A 305 -0.91 25.46 -33.92
CA ASN A 305 -1.33 24.17 -33.40
C ASN A 305 -2.33 24.31 -32.24
N THR A 306 -2.86 25.50 -31.98
CA THR A 306 -4.03 25.74 -31.13
C THR A 306 -5.24 25.98 -32.02
N LEU A 307 -6.11 24.99 -32.12
CA LEU A 307 -7.29 24.97 -32.98
C LEU A 307 -8.55 25.07 -32.12
N THR A 308 -9.68 25.38 -32.76
CA THR A 308 -10.99 25.39 -32.13
C THR A 308 -12.05 24.91 -33.13
N VAL A 309 -13.08 24.25 -32.62
CA VAL A 309 -14.22 23.80 -33.43
C VAL A 309 -15.11 24.98 -33.84
N ASP A 310 -15.20 26.01 -33.00
CA ASP A 310 -15.98 27.22 -33.26
C ASP A 310 -15.12 28.46 -33.01
N ASN A 311 -14.91 29.26 -34.06
CA ASN A 311 -14.10 30.48 -33.99
C ASN A 311 -14.59 31.48 -32.93
N VAL A 312 -15.86 31.44 -32.52
CA VAL A 312 -16.42 32.31 -31.48
C VAL A 312 -15.90 31.93 -30.09
N TRP A 313 -15.48 30.68 -29.88
CA TRP A 313 -14.98 30.20 -28.60
C TRP A 313 -13.52 30.57 -28.33
N GLY A 314 -12.76 31.04 -29.33
CA GLY A 314 -11.32 31.20 -29.16
C GLY A 314 -10.59 29.85 -29.05
N THR A 315 -9.32 29.91 -28.69
CA THR A 315 -8.41 28.73 -28.61
C THR A 315 -7.71 28.63 -27.25
N ASP A 316 -7.77 29.70 -26.47
CA ASP A 316 -7.35 29.75 -25.08
C ASP A 316 -8.24 28.86 -24.20
N ASP A 317 -7.78 28.59 -23.00
CA ASP A 317 -8.51 27.74 -22.06
C ASP A 317 -9.50 28.59 -21.24
N HIS A 318 -10.79 28.39 -21.51
CA HIS A 318 -11.87 29.24 -20.99
C HIS A 318 -12.47 28.72 -19.67
N GLU A 319 -11.98 27.59 -19.15
CA GLU A 319 -12.53 27.01 -17.95
C GLU A 319 -12.14 27.82 -16.70
N SER A 320 -13.10 28.01 -15.79
CA SER A 320 -12.89 28.84 -14.61
C SER A 320 -11.78 28.29 -13.71
N GLY A 321 -10.76 29.10 -13.43
CA GLY A 321 -9.63 28.73 -12.57
C GLY A 321 -8.31 28.72 -13.35
N ALA A 322 -7.55 27.63 -13.21
CA ALA A 322 -6.28 27.46 -13.93
C ALA A 322 -6.46 26.98 -15.39
N GLY A 323 -7.70 26.69 -15.81
CA GLY A 323 -8.01 26.06 -17.09
C GLY A 323 -7.78 24.54 -17.07
N HIS A 324 -8.70 23.73 -17.60
CA HIS A 324 -8.56 22.27 -17.60
C HIS A 324 -7.61 21.80 -18.69
N GLY A 325 -7.78 22.27 -19.94
CA GLY A 325 -6.94 21.88 -21.06
C GLY A 325 -5.47 22.30 -20.91
N THR A 326 -5.19 23.41 -20.23
CA THR A 326 -3.85 23.88 -19.89
C THR A 326 -3.17 22.94 -18.90
N LEU A 327 -3.90 22.45 -17.89
CA LEU A 327 -3.39 21.44 -16.96
C LEU A 327 -3.14 20.11 -17.67
N MET A 328 -4.04 19.69 -18.55
CA MET A 328 -3.87 18.48 -19.36
C MET A 328 -2.65 18.60 -20.29
N ALA A 329 -2.43 19.76 -20.90
CA ALA A 329 -1.25 20.03 -21.73
C ALA A 329 0.05 19.91 -20.93
N GLY A 330 0.07 20.40 -19.68
CA GLY A 330 1.20 20.23 -18.76
C GLY A 330 1.50 18.75 -18.48
N VAL A 331 0.47 17.95 -18.18
CA VAL A 331 0.63 16.50 -17.96
C VAL A 331 1.07 15.78 -19.23
N ALA A 332 0.51 16.13 -20.39
CA ALA A 332 0.89 15.55 -21.67
C ALA A 332 2.34 15.88 -22.04
N ALA A 333 2.82 17.08 -21.72
CA ALA A 333 4.19 17.51 -21.94
C ALA A 333 5.19 16.79 -21.03
N TYR A 334 4.93 16.79 -19.72
CA TYR A 334 5.95 16.48 -18.70
C TYR A 334 5.68 15.18 -17.91
N GLY A 335 4.52 14.55 -18.11
CA GLY A 335 4.08 13.38 -17.37
C GLY A 335 3.94 13.67 -15.87
N LYS A 336 4.75 12.98 -15.06
CA LYS A 336 4.80 13.20 -13.60
C LYS A 336 5.67 14.41 -13.28
N MET A 337 5.08 15.60 -13.33
CA MET A 337 5.79 16.88 -13.16
C MET A 337 6.61 16.94 -11.86
N GLU A 338 6.16 16.31 -10.78
CA GLU A 338 6.92 16.29 -9.51
C GLU A 338 8.30 15.67 -9.71
N LYS A 339 8.40 14.60 -10.51
CA LYS A 339 9.70 13.99 -10.82
C LYS A 339 10.60 14.93 -11.61
N ALA A 340 10.03 15.71 -12.52
CA ALA A 340 10.77 16.66 -13.33
C ALA A 340 11.29 17.83 -12.47
N PHE A 341 10.52 18.28 -11.48
CA PHE A 341 10.93 19.35 -10.57
C PHE A 341 11.95 18.92 -9.50
N VAL A 342 11.84 17.70 -8.97
CA VAL A 342 12.79 17.20 -7.94
C VAL A 342 14.14 16.78 -8.55
N SER A 343 14.13 16.35 -9.81
CA SER A 343 15.34 15.89 -10.52
C SER A 343 16.19 17.05 -11.03
N GLN A 344 17.52 16.89 -10.97
CA GLN A 344 18.50 17.80 -11.59
C GLN A 344 18.90 17.36 -13.00
N ASN A 345 18.36 16.25 -13.50
CA ASN A 345 18.68 15.72 -14.82
C ASN A 345 18.01 16.53 -15.94
N GLN A 346 18.57 16.44 -17.15
CA GLN A 346 17.92 16.92 -18.37
C GLN A 346 16.58 16.21 -18.60
N VAL A 347 15.62 16.95 -19.14
CA VAL A 347 14.26 16.46 -19.42
C VAL A 347 14.07 16.44 -20.93
N PRO A 348 14.28 15.29 -21.60
CA PRO A 348 14.08 15.18 -23.04
C PRO A 348 12.58 15.17 -23.33
N LEU A 349 12.13 16.13 -24.14
CA LEU A 349 10.76 16.20 -24.63
C LEU A 349 10.74 15.71 -26.07
N THR A 350 10.14 14.55 -26.28
CA THR A 350 10.20 13.78 -27.54
C THR A 350 8.98 13.98 -28.44
N HIS A 351 8.14 14.96 -28.13
CA HIS A 351 6.89 15.24 -28.85
C HIS A 351 6.54 16.72 -28.76
N ARG A 352 5.67 17.15 -29.69
CA ARG A 352 5.00 18.46 -29.65
C ARG A 352 3.54 18.28 -29.25
N LEU A 353 2.90 19.36 -28.85
CA LEU A 353 1.47 19.36 -28.55
C LEU A 353 0.68 20.10 -29.63
N CYS A 354 -0.58 19.71 -29.78
CA CYS A 354 -1.61 20.52 -30.43
C CYS A 354 -2.90 20.41 -29.62
N SER A 355 -3.77 21.41 -29.71
CA SER A 355 -5.04 21.47 -28.98
C SER A 355 -6.19 21.75 -29.93
N VAL A 356 -7.37 21.20 -29.65
CA VAL A 356 -8.62 21.44 -30.39
C VAL A 356 -9.76 21.67 -29.41
#